data_AF-A0A7W0QIV1-F1
#
_entry.id   AF-A0A7W0QIV1-F1
#
_cell.length_a   1.000
_cell.length_b   1.000
_cell.length_c   1.000
_cell.angle_alpha   90.00
_cell.angle_beta   90.00
_cell.angle_gamma   90.00
#
_symmetry.space_group_name_H-M   'P 1'
#
loop_
_entity.id
_entity.type
_entity.pdbx_description
1 polymer ?
#
loop_
_entity_poly.entity_id
_entity_poly.type
_entity_poly.pdbx_seq_one_letter_code
_entity_poly.pdbx_strand_id
1 'polypeptide(L)'
;MSGSSEEEHARADLVVAGARCVTVLDAARTEIDDGWVAVRDGLVVGTGSGPPPEAAETLDAGECLVTPGFVNAHHHLFQNLTRAFPPMTDKPL
;
A
#
# COMPACT_ATOMS: atom_id res chain seq x y z
N MET A 1 9.13 -27.97 26.84
CA MET A 1 8.16 -27.60 25.78
C MET A 1 7.68 -26.19 26.09
N SER A 2 8.38 -25.18 25.57
CA SER A 2 8.06 -23.76 25.75
C SER A 2 8.83 -22.99 24.68
N GLY A 3 8.38 -23.13 23.42
CA GLY A 3 9.01 -22.48 22.27
C GLY A 3 8.02 -21.98 21.22
N SER A 4 6.72 -22.18 21.42
CA SER A 4 5.70 -21.85 20.41
C SER A 4 5.18 -20.41 20.48
N SER A 5 5.39 -19.70 21.60
CA SER A 5 4.83 -18.35 21.79
C SER A 5 5.69 -17.21 21.23
N GLU A 6 6.99 -17.45 21.00
CA GLU A 6 7.90 -16.47 20.40
C GLU A 6 7.79 -16.44 18.86
N GLU A 7 7.53 -17.59 18.22
CA GLU A 7 7.32 -17.68 16.77
C GLU A 7 6.00 -17.01 16.32
N GLU A 8 4.96 -17.05 17.15
CA GLU A 8 3.67 -16.42 16.88
C GLU A 8 3.76 -14.88 16.87
N HIS A 9 4.70 -14.30 17.63
CA HIS A 9 4.94 -12.84 17.68
C HIS A 9 5.79 -12.31 16.51
N ALA A 10 6.46 -13.18 15.75
CA ALA A 10 7.30 -12.79 14.62
C ALA A 10 6.54 -12.76 13.27
N ARG A 11 5.32 -13.29 13.23
CA ARG A 11 4.47 -13.36 12.04
C ARG A 11 3.79 -12.01 11.75
N ALA A 12 3.74 -11.61 10.49
CA ALA A 12 2.96 -10.45 10.04
C ALA A 12 1.47 -10.79 9.92
N ASP A 13 0.58 -9.80 10.01
CA ASP A 13 -0.84 -10.02 9.73
C ASP A 13 -1.07 -10.17 8.22
N LEU A 14 -0.49 -9.24 7.46
CA LEU A 14 -0.55 -9.19 6.00
C LEU A 14 0.84 -8.97 5.43
N VAL A 15 1.17 -9.68 4.36
CA VAL A 15 2.27 -9.34 3.47
C VAL A 15 1.77 -9.14 2.05
N VAL A 16 2.07 -7.98 1.47
CA VAL A 16 1.96 -7.73 0.03
C VAL A 16 3.27 -8.18 -0.61
N ALA A 17 3.26 -9.22 -1.43
CA ALA A 17 4.46 -9.88 -1.94
C ALA A 17 4.58 -9.79 -3.47
N GLY A 18 5.81 -9.86 -3.98
CA GLY A 18 6.09 -9.98 -5.42
C GLY A 18 5.73 -8.74 -6.24
N ALA A 19 5.64 -7.57 -5.60
CA ALA A 19 5.37 -6.33 -6.31
C ALA A 19 6.52 -6.04 -7.29
N ARG A 20 6.18 -5.72 -8.55
CA ARG A 20 7.19 -5.32 -9.54
C ARG A 20 8.06 -4.19 -9.02
N CYS A 21 7.44 -3.24 -8.32
CA CYS A 21 8.13 -2.17 -7.62
C CYS A 21 7.35 -1.78 -6.36
N VAL A 22 8.05 -1.60 -5.25
CA VAL A 22 7.56 -0.90 -4.06
C VAL A 22 8.24 0.45 -3.99
N THR A 23 7.45 1.52 -4.02
CA THR A 23 7.96 2.88 -3.80
C THR A 23 7.89 3.20 -2.31
N VAL A 24 9.02 3.52 -1.68
CA VAL A 24 9.05 3.83 -0.24
C VAL A 24 8.73 5.31 0.01
N LEU A 25 9.05 6.17 -0.97
CA LEU A 25 8.92 7.63 -0.89
C LEU A 25 9.65 8.24 0.33
N ASP A 26 10.76 7.63 0.74
CA ASP A 26 11.71 8.22 1.70
C ASP A 26 12.56 9.34 1.05
N ALA A 27 13.44 9.97 1.83
CA ALA A 27 14.30 11.04 1.32
C ALA A 27 15.28 10.57 0.23
N ALA A 28 15.63 9.28 0.23
CA ALA A 28 16.48 8.66 -0.78
C ALA A 28 15.72 8.31 -2.07
N ARG A 29 14.38 8.39 -2.04
CA ARG A 29 13.47 7.93 -3.11
C ARG A 29 13.70 6.45 -3.41
N THR A 30 13.79 5.65 -2.36
CA THR A 30 14.01 4.21 -2.48
C THR A 30 12.89 3.55 -3.28
N GLU A 31 13.30 2.78 -4.29
CA GLU A 31 12.49 1.87 -5.08
C GLU A 31 13.02 0.46 -4.87
N ILE A 32 12.12 -0.48 -4.57
CA ILE A 32 12.47 -1.88 -4.34
C ILE A 32 11.86 -2.71 -5.46
N ASP A 33 12.71 -3.25 -6.33
CA ASP A 33 12.32 -4.22 -7.35
C ASP A 33 11.99 -5.57 -6.71
N ASP A 34 10.96 -6.25 -7.26
CA ASP A 34 10.46 -7.54 -6.75
C ASP A 34 10.30 -7.54 -5.22
N GLY A 35 9.57 -6.52 -4.77
CA GLY A 35 9.51 -6.11 -3.38
C GLY A 35 8.30 -6.64 -2.62
N TRP A 36 8.37 -6.54 -1.31
CA TRP A 36 7.29 -6.84 -0.39
C TRP A 36 7.11 -5.75 0.67
N VAL A 37 5.89 -5.69 1.22
CA VAL A 37 5.52 -4.83 2.37
C VAL A 37 4.86 -5.73 3.42
N ALA A 38 5.36 -5.69 4.65
CA ALA A 38 4.80 -6.42 5.78
C ALA A 38 4.04 -5.47 6.71
N VAL A 39 2.85 -5.90 7.13
CA VAL A 39 1.94 -5.15 8.00
C VAL A 39 1.62 -5.97 9.24
N ARG A 40 1.67 -5.32 10.40
CA ARG A 40 1.22 -5.87 11.69
C ARG A 40 0.53 -4.79 12.50
N ASP A 41 -0.60 -5.12 13.11
CA ASP A 41 -1.45 -4.22 13.91
C ASP A 41 -1.81 -2.93 13.15
N GLY A 42 -2.06 -3.05 11.84
CA GLY A 42 -2.39 -1.94 10.95
C GLY A 42 -1.22 -1.00 10.62
N LEU A 43 0.01 -1.35 11.00
CA LEU A 43 1.22 -0.58 10.74
C LEU A 43 2.17 -1.33 9.81
N VAL A 44 2.86 -0.61 8.94
CA VAL A 44 3.97 -1.18 8.17
C VAL A 44 5.13 -1.48 9.12
N VAL A 45 5.54 -2.74 9.19
CA VAL A 45 6.64 -3.22 10.05
C VAL A 45 7.92 -3.51 9.27
N GLY A 46 7.84 -3.56 7.94
CA GLY A 46 9.02 -3.73 7.10
C GLY A 46 8.70 -3.69 5.62
N THR A 47 9.75 -3.43 4.84
CA THR A 47 9.76 -3.52 3.38
C THR A 47 11.08 -4.11 2.94
N GLY A 48 11.10 -4.88 1.86
CA GLY A 48 12.33 -5.48 1.35
C GLY A 48 12.12 -6.17 0.01
N SER A 49 13.17 -6.79 -0.49
CA SER A 49 13.12 -7.68 -1.66
C SER A 49 13.45 -9.12 -1.24
N GLY A 50 13.29 -10.07 -2.18
CA GLY A 50 13.53 -11.48 -1.92
C GLY A 50 12.41 -12.13 -1.09
N PRO A 51 12.68 -13.23 -0.37
CA PRO A 51 11.66 -13.95 0.37
C PRO A 51 10.97 -13.05 1.42
N PRO A 52 9.65 -12.89 1.37
CA PRO A 52 8.91 -12.14 2.39
C PRO A 52 8.89 -12.88 3.73
N PRO A 53 8.64 -12.17 4.85
CA PRO A 53 8.38 -12.81 6.12
C PRO A 53 7.07 -13.63 6.07
N GLU A 54 6.92 -14.59 6.99
CA GLU A 54 5.66 -15.30 7.13
C GLU A 54 4.53 -14.37 7.59
N ALA A 55 3.34 -14.59 7.05
CA ALA A 55 2.14 -13.82 7.37
C ALA A 55 0.93 -14.72 7.64
N ALA A 56 -0.11 -14.17 8.26
CA ALA A 56 -1.42 -14.82 8.30
C ALA A 56 -2.12 -14.74 6.93
N GLU A 57 -1.96 -13.63 6.22
CA GLU A 57 -2.46 -13.41 4.86
C GLU A 57 -1.34 -12.93 3.93
N THR A 58 -1.30 -13.45 2.71
CA THR A 58 -0.41 -12.99 1.64
C THR A 58 -1.24 -12.49 0.47
N LEU A 59 -1.02 -11.23 0.09
CA LEU A 59 -1.53 -10.64 -1.14
C LEU A 59 -0.44 -10.69 -2.21
N ASP A 60 -0.69 -11.42 -3.29
CA ASP A 60 0.19 -11.43 -4.46
C ASP A 60 -0.02 -10.14 -5.28
N ALA A 61 1.02 -9.33 -5.36
CA ALA A 61 1.08 -8.09 -6.12
C ALA A 61 1.98 -8.21 -7.36
N GLY A 62 2.16 -9.44 -7.88
CA GLY A 62 2.83 -9.72 -9.14
C GLY A 62 2.52 -8.68 -10.21
N GLU A 63 3.58 -8.17 -10.86
CA GLU A 63 3.50 -7.17 -11.93
C GLU A 63 2.95 -5.79 -11.53
N CYS A 64 2.52 -5.60 -10.28
CA CYS A 64 1.92 -4.36 -9.80
C CYS A 64 2.97 -3.40 -9.22
N LEU A 65 2.63 -2.10 -9.25
CA LEU A 65 3.31 -1.06 -8.48
C LEU A 65 2.61 -0.88 -7.14
N VAL A 66 3.37 -0.98 -6.04
CA VAL A 66 2.89 -0.67 -4.69
C VAL A 66 3.41 0.70 -4.29
N THR A 67 2.50 1.58 -3.88
CA THR A 67 2.82 2.93 -3.43
C THR A 67 2.23 3.20 -2.05
N PRO A 68 2.75 4.19 -1.30
CA PRO A 68 2.01 4.76 -0.20
C PRO A 68 0.67 5.28 -0.71
N GLY A 69 -0.35 5.23 0.15
CA GLY A 69 -1.68 5.75 -0.20
C GLY A 69 -1.63 7.25 -0.51
N PHE A 70 -2.35 7.67 -1.53
CA PHE A 70 -2.44 9.09 -1.85
C PHE A 70 -3.20 9.87 -0.78
N VAL A 71 -2.61 10.99 -0.34
CA VAL A 71 -3.23 11.90 0.61
C VAL A 71 -3.97 12.98 -0.16
N ASN A 72 -5.30 12.93 -0.11
CA ASN A 72 -6.15 14.02 -0.60
C ASN A 72 -6.37 15.04 0.52
N ALA A 73 -5.65 16.15 0.48
CA ALA A 73 -5.71 17.17 1.53
C ALA A 73 -6.92 18.12 1.40
N HIS A 74 -7.66 18.09 0.28
CA HIS A 74 -8.76 19.01 0.06
C HIS A 74 -9.77 18.47 -0.96
N HIS A 75 -11.05 18.38 -0.59
CA HIS A 75 -12.11 17.98 -1.51
C HIS A 75 -13.44 18.60 -1.12
N HIS A 76 -14.16 19.16 -2.10
CA HIS A 76 -15.58 19.45 -1.98
C HIS A 76 -16.41 18.25 -2.44
N LEU A 77 -16.54 17.26 -1.56
CA LEU A 77 -17.15 15.97 -1.91
C LEU A 77 -18.56 16.09 -2.51
N PHE A 78 -19.37 17.04 -2.01
CA PHE A 78 -20.74 17.25 -2.48
C PHE A 78 -20.82 17.71 -3.95
N GLN A 79 -19.77 18.35 -4.49
CA GLN A 79 -19.74 18.81 -5.88
C GLN A 79 -19.68 17.64 -6.88
N ASN A 80 -19.43 16.41 -6.42
CA ASN A 80 -19.52 15.23 -7.28
C ASN A 80 -20.93 15.01 -7.86
N LEU A 81 -21.98 15.44 -7.16
CA LEU A 81 -23.36 15.33 -7.64
C LEU A 81 -23.62 16.20 -8.89
N THR A 82 -22.79 17.21 -9.12
CA THR A 82 -22.87 18.11 -10.28
C THR A 82 -21.65 18.00 -11.18
N ARG A 83 -20.91 16.88 -11.11
CA ARG A 83 -19.75 16.63 -11.98
C ARG A 83 -20.22 16.63 -13.45
N ALA A 84 -19.56 17.44 -14.27
CA ALA A 84 -19.91 17.63 -15.68
C ALA A 84 -21.38 18.02 -15.91
N PHE A 85 -22.01 18.73 -14.96
CA PHE A 85 -23.37 19.23 -15.12
C PHE A 85 -23.43 20.29 -16.23
N PRO A 86 -24.11 20.02 -17.37
CA PRO A 86 -23.99 20.86 -18.57
C PRO A 86 -24.30 22.35 -18.34
N PRO A 87 -25.32 22.75 -17.56
CA PRO A 87 -25.59 24.18 -17.29
C PRO A 87 -24.48 24.93 -16.54
N MET A 88 -23.46 24.24 -16.03
CA MET A 88 -22.29 24.85 -15.39
C MET A 88 -21.03 24.79 -16.28
N THR A 89 -21.07 24.04 -17.39
CA THR A 89 -19.91 23.76 -18.26
C THR A 89 -20.12 24.09 -19.74
N ASP A 90 -21.24 24.70 -20.11
CA ASP A 90 -21.65 24.98 -21.49
C ASP A 90 -21.29 26.39 -22.00
N LYS A 91 -20.63 27.21 -21.16
CA LYS A 91 -20.19 28.55 -21.55
C LYS A 91 -18.92 28.49 -22.41
N PRO A 92 -18.80 29.37 -23.43
CA PRO A 92 -17.55 29.55 -24.18
C PRO A 92 -16.38 29.92 -23.24
N LEU A 93 -15.16 29.53 -23.65
CA LEU A 93 -13.91 29.92 -22.98
C LEU A 93 -13.65 31.42 -23.07
#